data_AF-A0AAF0TJ44-F1
#
_entry.id   AF-A0AAF0TJ44-F1
#
_cell.length_a   1.000
_cell.length_b   1.000
_cell.length_c   1.000
_cell.angle_alpha   90.00
_cell.angle_beta   90.00
_cell.angle_gamma   90.00
#
_symmetry.space_group_name_H-M   'P 1'
#
loop_
_entity.id
_entity.type
_entity.pdbx_description
1 polymer ?
#
loop_
_entity_poly.entity_id
_entity_poly.type
_entity_poly.pdbx_seq_one_letter_code
_entity_poly.pdbx_strand_id
1 'polypeptide(L)'
;MLNRSQSLRNEREFLRMFEDCPQIIRCFGFNVTYEDDLYLYNLLLEFASAGSLADRINERGLPEFQVQKHTKNILLGLSLIHKKGIIHCDIKPQNILLTTDGADGMAEVAKIADFGLSITLEQNKKENMGHRGTKRYMAPEALIKEKYYPGVDIWSLGCTVYEMITGKPLWESSNSDQMLDRIKYKEPNIENPKLSTEAKDFLNNCLVRNPSARWSAGMLLNHSFLKSVDDVQPPDTKKRLCDGMSLLRKKRTKTAFRTQPHIRDLVIQLDSDSKDGNSCPN
;
A
#
# COMPACT_ATOMS: atom_id res chain seq x y z
N MET A 1 -19.00 20.80 14.33
CA MET A 1 -19.33 19.47 13.78
C MET A 1 -18.30 18.94 12.77
N LEU A 2 -17.58 19.78 12.00
CA LEU A 2 -16.50 19.32 11.09
C LEU A 2 -15.17 18.94 11.79
N ASN A 3 -15.01 19.18 13.10
CA ASN A 3 -13.79 18.84 13.85
C ASN A 3 -13.46 17.33 13.84
N ARG A 4 -14.45 16.46 13.65
CA ARG A 4 -14.23 15.00 13.55
C ARG A 4 -13.61 14.57 12.22
N SER A 5 -13.59 15.44 11.21
CA SER A 5 -12.99 15.18 9.89
C SER A 5 -11.53 15.63 9.77
N GLN A 6 -10.89 16.06 10.86
CA GLN A 6 -9.54 16.61 10.81
C GLN A 6 -8.51 15.61 10.27
N SER A 7 -8.66 14.32 10.59
CA SER A 7 -7.80 13.26 10.05
C SER A 7 -7.91 13.16 8.52
N LEU A 8 -9.12 13.08 7.98
CA LEU A 8 -9.36 13.01 6.53
C LEU A 8 -8.91 14.27 5.79
N ARG A 9 -9.06 15.44 6.41
CA ARG A 9 -8.54 16.70 5.86
C ARG A 9 -7.01 16.68 5.79
N ASN A 10 -6.34 16.25 6.86
CA ASN A 10 -4.89 16.13 6.89
C ASN A 10 -4.40 15.10 5.86
N GLU A 11 -5.09 13.95 5.76
CA GLU A 11 -4.80 12.91 4.78
C GLU A 11 -4.88 13.44 3.35
N ARG A 12 -5.92 14.21 3.03
CA ARG A 12 -6.05 14.87 1.72
C ARG A 12 -4.85 15.76 1.42
N GLU A 13 -4.38 16.55 2.39
CA GLU A 13 -3.22 17.42 2.16
C GLU A 13 -1.96 16.60 1.81
N PHE A 14 -1.76 15.44 2.43
CA PHE A 14 -0.67 14.54 2.01
C PHE A 14 -0.88 13.98 0.61
N LEU A 15 -2.06 13.43 0.32
CA LEU A 15 -2.34 12.82 -0.99
C LEU A 15 -2.15 13.80 -2.16
N ARG A 16 -2.54 15.07 -1.96
CA ARG A 16 -2.34 16.13 -2.96
C ARG A 16 -0.88 16.42 -3.29
N MET A 17 0.05 16.09 -2.39
CA MET A 17 1.48 16.25 -2.66
C MET A 17 2.03 15.23 -3.66
N PHE A 18 1.24 14.22 -4.03
CA PHE A 18 1.67 13.05 -4.82
C PHE A 18 0.76 12.76 -6.02
N GLU A 19 -0.02 13.74 -6.51
CA GLU A 19 -0.97 13.56 -7.61
C GLU A 19 -0.34 12.97 -8.89
N ASP A 20 0.94 13.25 -9.13
CA ASP A 20 1.70 12.76 -10.30
C ASP A 20 2.46 11.44 -10.04
N CYS A 21 2.33 10.84 -8.85
CA CYS A 21 3.05 9.61 -8.51
C CYS A 21 2.20 8.36 -8.82
N PRO A 22 2.58 7.52 -9.80
CA PRO A 22 1.79 6.35 -10.16
C PRO A 22 1.79 5.24 -9.09
N GLN A 23 2.67 5.31 -8.09
CA GLN A 23 2.76 4.36 -6.97
C GLN A 23 2.05 4.85 -5.70
N ILE A 24 1.25 5.92 -5.78
CA ILE A 24 0.44 6.43 -4.67
C ILE A 24 -1.00 6.58 -5.18
N ILE A 25 -1.97 6.21 -4.35
CA ILE A 25 -3.39 6.34 -4.70
C ILE A 25 -3.74 7.79 -4.97
N ARG A 26 -4.34 8.07 -6.12
CA ARG A 26 -4.72 9.43 -6.49
C ARG A 26 -5.94 9.88 -5.67
N CYS A 27 -5.89 11.12 -5.19
CA CYS A 27 -7.04 11.82 -4.64
C CYS A 27 -7.57 12.82 -5.68
N PHE A 28 -8.83 12.68 -6.06
CA PHE A 28 -9.53 13.57 -6.98
C PHE A 28 -10.16 14.78 -6.28
N GLY A 29 -10.20 14.76 -4.96
CA GLY A 29 -10.76 15.85 -4.16
C GLY A 29 -11.61 15.32 -3.01
N PHE A 30 -12.61 16.10 -2.63
CA PHE A 30 -13.51 15.77 -1.53
C PHE A 30 -14.90 16.32 -1.83
N ASN A 31 -15.91 15.77 -1.19
CA ASN A 31 -17.23 16.38 -1.08
C ASN A 31 -17.72 16.35 0.37
N VAL A 32 -18.82 17.05 0.63
CA VAL A 32 -19.51 17.01 1.91
C VAL A 32 -20.94 16.57 1.65
N THR A 33 -21.37 15.46 2.24
CA THR A 33 -22.75 14.99 2.18
C THR A 33 -23.44 15.18 3.52
N TYR A 34 -24.78 15.17 3.52
CA TYR A 34 -25.60 15.25 4.73
C TYR A 34 -26.49 14.02 4.79
N GLU A 35 -26.22 13.14 5.75
CA GLU A 35 -26.84 11.83 5.90
C GLU A 35 -27.06 11.54 7.39
N ASP A 36 -28.21 10.95 7.76
CA ASP A 36 -28.56 10.62 9.16
C ASP A 36 -28.33 11.77 10.14
N ASP A 37 -28.76 12.98 9.78
CA ASP A 37 -28.56 14.24 10.52
C ASP A 37 -27.09 14.64 10.76
N LEU A 38 -26.15 14.07 10.02
CA LEU A 38 -24.70 14.31 10.14
C LEU A 38 -24.11 14.81 8.83
N TYR A 39 -23.17 15.77 8.94
CA TYR A 39 -22.30 16.16 7.83
C TYR A 39 -21.13 15.20 7.72
N LEU A 40 -21.01 14.52 6.58
CA LEU A 40 -19.92 13.60 6.27
C LEU A 40 -18.92 14.28 5.33
N TYR A 41 -17.63 14.08 5.59
CA TYR A 41 -16.54 14.58 4.75
C TYR A 41 -15.97 13.40 3.97
N ASN A 42 -16.22 13.32 2.67
CA ASN A 42 -15.82 12.16 1.87
C ASN A 42 -14.64 12.51 0.97
N LEU A 43 -13.62 11.64 0.96
CA LEU A 43 -12.52 11.71 0.01
C LEU A 43 -12.89 10.98 -1.27
N LEU A 44 -12.58 11.59 -2.41
CA LEU A 44 -12.77 10.98 -3.73
C LEU A 44 -11.42 10.40 -4.15
N LEU A 45 -11.25 9.08 -4.04
CA LEU A 45 -9.99 8.39 -4.31
C LEU A 45 -10.07 7.56 -5.60
N GLU A 46 -8.91 7.28 -6.17
CA GLU A 46 -8.74 6.27 -7.21
C GLU A 46 -9.28 4.91 -6.79
N PHE A 47 -9.99 4.25 -7.70
CA PHE A 47 -10.52 2.92 -7.44
C PHE A 47 -9.47 1.85 -7.72
N ALA A 48 -9.06 1.13 -6.68
CA ALA A 48 -8.17 -0.01 -6.77
C ALA A 48 -8.91 -1.26 -7.25
N SER A 49 -9.01 -1.41 -8.58
CA SER A 49 -9.77 -2.48 -9.24
C SER A 49 -9.37 -3.91 -8.85
N ALA A 50 -8.13 -4.10 -8.37
CA ALA A 50 -7.59 -5.40 -7.99
C ALA A 50 -7.64 -5.66 -6.47
N GLY A 51 -8.17 -4.75 -5.65
CA GLY A 51 -8.22 -4.88 -4.20
C GLY A 51 -6.90 -4.50 -3.51
N SER A 52 -6.65 -5.03 -2.32
CA SER A 52 -5.41 -4.81 -1.58
C SER A 52 -4.42 -5.96 -1.77
N LEU A 53 -3.15 -5.71 -1.45
CA LEU A 53 -2.13 -6.74 -1.41
C LEU A 53 -2.45 -7.80 -0.34
N ALA A 54 -3.11 -7.43 0.76
CA ALA A 54 -3.60 -8.39 1.76
C ALA A 54 -4.58 -9.41 1.16
N ASP A 55 -5.42 -9.00 0.19
CA ASP A 55 -6.35 -9.90 -0.49
C ASP A 55 -5.65 -10.90 -1.42
N ARG A 56 -4.40 -10.62 -1.82
CA ARG A 56 -3.58 -11.48 -2.67
C ARG A 56 -2.75 -12.49 -1.88
N ILE A 57 -2.28 -12.11 -0.70
CA ILE A 57 -1.44 -12.97 0.13
C ILE A 57 -2.30 -14.08 0.72
N ASN A 58 -2.11 -15.30 0.21
CA ASN A 58 -2.69 -16.51 0.80
C ASN A 58 -1.67 -17.24 1.69
N GLU A 59 -2.06 -18.36 2.32
CA GLU A 59 -1.19 -19.15 3.21
C GLU A 59 0.11 -19.65 2.55
N ARG A 60 0.14 -19.77 1.22
CA ARG A 60 1.33 -20.15 0.45
C ARG A 60 2.23 -18.97 0.12
N GLY A 61 1.79 -17.74 0.32
CA GLY A 61 2.47 -16.53 -0.14
C GLY A 61 2.28 -16.32 -1.65
N LEU A 62 3.03 -15.35 -2.17
CA LEU A 62 3.06 -14.96 -3.56
C LEU A 62 4.31 -15.51 -4.26
N PRO A 63 4.26 -15.77 -5.57
CA PRO A 63 5.45 -16.02 -6.36
C PRO A 63 6.45 -14.86 -6.25
N GLU A 64 7.74 -15.19 -6.12
CA GLU A 64 8.78 -14.18 -5.86
C GLU A 64 8.82 -13.06 -6.90
N PHE A 65 8.60 -13.36 -8.18
CA PHE A 65 8.56 -12.33 -9.23
C PHE A 65 7.45 -11.28 -9.00
N GLN A 66 6.30 -11.68 -8.43
CA GLN A 66 5.23 -10.74 -8.06
C GLN A 66 5.65 -9.90 -6.85
N VAL A 67 6.27 -10.54 -5.85
CA VAL A 67 6.83 -9.84 -4.68
C VAL A 67 7.82 -8.78 -5.10
N GLN A 68 8.75 -9.10 -6.00
CA GLN A 68 9.74 -8.16 -6.50
C GLN A 68 9.07 -6.97 -7.21
N LYS A 69 8.07 -7.22 -8.06
CA LYS A 69 7.31 -6.17 -8.75
C LYS A 69 6.59 -5.24 -7.77
N HIS A 70 5.82 -5.79 -6.82
CA HIS A 70 5.11 -4.98 -5.82
C HIS A 70 6.09 -4.23 -4.93
N THR A 71 7.19 -4.86 -4.51
CA THR A 71 8.25 -4.23 -3.69
C THR A 71 8.89 -3.06 -4.41
N LYS A 72 9.21 -3.21 -5.71
CA LYS A 72 9.74 -2.12 -6.55
C LYS A 72 8.76 -0.94 -6.60
N ASN A 73 7.47 -1.19 -6.78
CA ASN A 73 6.46 -0.12 -6.77
C ASN A 73 6.35 0.56 -5.40
N ILE A 74 6.29 -0.18 -4.31
CA ILE A 74 6.21 0.40 -2.94
C ILE A 74 7.45 1.26 -2.67
N LEU A 75 8.65 0.81 -3.06
CA LEU A 75 9.88 1.57 -2.89
C LEU A 75 9.92 2.86 -3.70
N LEU A 76 9.39 2.86 -4.94
CA LEU A 76 9.26 4.09 -5.74
C LEU A 76 8.36 5.12 -5.04
N GLY A 77 7.22 4.68 -4.50
CA GLY A 77 6.32 5.52 -3.72
C GLY A 77 6.98 6.04 -2.44
N LEU A 78 7.58 5.16 -1.64
CA LEU A 78 8.29 5.52 -0.40
C LEU A 78 9.46 6.47 -0.65
N SER A 79 10.23 6.28 -1.72
CA SER A 79 11.32 7.18 -2.08
C SER A 79 10.84 8.62 -2.26
N LEU A 80 9.69 8.81 -2.93
CA LEU A 80 9.10 10.12 -3.12
C LEU A 80 8.52 10.69 -1.82
N ILE A 81 7.81 9.88 -1.03
CA ILE A 81 7.26 10.26 0.29
C ILE A 81 8.38 10.78 1.19
N HIS A 82 9.46 10.01 1.32
CA HIS A 82 10.61 10.34 2.16
C HIS A 82 11.36 11.57 1.66
N LYS A 83 11.49 11.76 0.34
CA LYS A 83 12.11 12.95 -0.27
C LYS A 83 11.33 14.23 0.04
N LYS A 84 10.01 14.15 0.24
CA LYS A 84 9.18 15.29 0.69
C LYS A 84 9.19 15.48 2.21
N GLY A 85 10.01 14.74 2.95
CA GLY A 85 10.10 14.83 4.41
C GLY A 85 8.87 14.32 5.14
N ILE A 86 8.16 13.36 4.53
CA ILE A 86 6.99 12.69 5.09
C ILE A 86 7.37 11.26 5.49
N ILE A 87 6.74 10.75 6.54
CA ILE A 87 6.81 9.36 6.98
C ILE A 87 5.39 8.80 6.94
N HIS A 88 5.21 7.65 6.28
CA HIS A 88 3.89 7.06 6.08
C HIS A 88 3.30 6.49 7.39
N CYS A 89 4.15 5.85 8.19
CA CYS A 89 3.87 5.25 9.50
C CYS A 89 2.96 4.01 9.51
N ASP A 90 2.31 3.64 8.40
CA ASP A 90 1.43 2.46 8.37
C ASP A 90 1.54 1.63 7.07
N ILE A 91 2.77 1.36 6.63
CA ILE A 91 3.02 0.43 5.52
C ILE A 91 2.70 -1.00 5.96
N LYS A 92 1.74 -1.63 5.28
CA LYS A 92 1.30 -3.02 5.51
C LYS A 92 0.50 -3.49 4.29
N PRO A 93 0.31 -4.81 4.08
CA PRO A 93 -0.40 -5.32 2.91
C PRO A 93 -1.80 -4.72 2.70
N GLN A 94 -2.52 -4.35 3.75
CA GLN A 94 -3.86 -3.77 3.65
C GLN A 94 -3.85 -2.36 3.07
N ASN A 95 -2.76 -1.61 3.26
CA ASN A 95 -2.61 -0.23 2.80
C ASN A 95 -1.82 -0.14 1.48
N ILE A 96 -1.50 -1.28 0.87
CA ILE A 96 -0.97 -1.36 -0.49
C ILE A 96 -2.12 -1.81 -1.39
N LEU A 97 -2.66 -0.90 -2.16
CA LEU A 97 -3.76 -1.17 -3.09
C LEU A 97 -3.22 -1.53 -4.47
N LEU A 98 -3.99 -2.34 -5.21
CA LEU A 98 -3.62 -2.84 -6.52
C LEU A 98 -4.57 -2.27 -7.58
N THR A 99 -4.00 -1.69 -8.62
CA THR A 99 -4.75 -1.23 -9.82
C THR A 99 -4.30 -2.01 -11.05
N THR A 100 -5.13 -2.06 -12.09
CA THR A 100 -4.86 -2.81 -13.33
C THR A 100 -4.42 -1.91 -14.49
N ASP A 101 -3.96 -0.69 -14.19
CA ASP A 101 -3.78 0.40 -15.17
C ASP A 101 -2.42 0.34 -15.88
N GLY A 102 -1.79 -0.84 -15.91
CA GLY A 102 -0.58 -1.07 -16.69
C GLY A 102 -0.81 -0.78 -18.18
N ALA A 103 0.28 -0.51 -18.92
CA ALA A 103 0.23 -0.13 -20.34
C ALA A 103 -0.48 -1.13 -21.27
N ASP A 104 -0.72 -2.37 -20.81
CA ASP A 104 -1.44 -3.44 -21.51
C ASP A 104 -2.81 -3.78 -20.86
N GLY A 105 -3.21 -3.08 -19.80
CA GLY A 105 -4.44 -3.35 -19.03
C GLY A 105 -4.45 -4.66 -18.25
N MET A 106 -3.31 -5.35 -18.15
CA MET A 106 -3.19 -6.69 -17.54
C MET A 106 -2.22 -6.71 -16.35
N ALA A 107 -1.26 -5.79 -16.32
CA ALA A 107 -0.26 -5.71 -15.27
C ALA A 107 -0.77 -4.96 -14.02
N GLU A 108 -0.85 -5.66 -12.88
CA GLU A 108 -1.14 -5.02 -11.58
C GLU A 108 -0.03 -4.03 -11.19
N VAL A 109 -0.42 -2.85 -10.70
CA VAL A 109 0.45 -1.81 -10.13
C VAL A 109 0.13 -1.67 -8.65
N ALA A 110 1.14 -1.81 -7.80
CA ALA A 110 0.97 -1.57 -6.37
C ALA A 110 1.09 -0.08 -6.04
N LYS A 111 0.13 0.45 -5.28
CA LYS A 111 0.03 1.84 -4.88
C LYS A 111 -0.13 1.96 -3.37
N ILE A 112 0.63 2.88 -2.76
CA ILE A 112 0.52 3.20 -1.34
C ILE A 112 -0.75 4.02 -1.11
N ALA A 113 -1.52 3.66 -0.08
CA ALA A 113 -2.76 4.30 0.34
C ALA A 113 -2.78 4.54 1.85
N ASP A 114 -3.80 5.25 2.33
CA ASP A 114 -4.06 5.53 3.76
C ASP A 114 -2.95 6.34 4.43
N PHE A 115 -2.99 7.65 4.20
CA PHE A 115 -2.07 8.61 4.83
C PHE A 115 -2.62 9.15 6.16
N GLY A 116 -3.68 8.54 6.72
CA GLY A 116 -4.33 9.01 7.94
C GLY A 116 -3.42 9.06 9.17
N LEU A 117 -2.35 8.25 9.16
CA LEU A 117 -1.34 8.19 10.23
C LEU A 117 -0.02 8.88 9.87
N SER A 118 0.11 9.38 8.63
CA SER A 118 1.32 10.02 8.14
C SER A 118 1.66 11.30 8.90
N ILE A 119 2.95 11.61 8.94
CA ILE A 119 3.48 12.77 9.65
C ILE A 119 4.62 13.40 8.85
N THR A 120 4.85 14.69 9.05
CA THR A 120 6.06 15.35 8.55
C THR A 120 7.21 15.20 9.55
N LEU A 121 8.44 15.25 9.03
CA LEU A 121 9.64 15.33 9.87
C LEU A 121 9.64 16.57 10.78
N GLU A 122 8.94 17.63 10.39
CA GLU A 122 8.79 18.83 11.20
C GLU A 122 7.86 18.61 12.40
N GLN A 123 6.70 17.95 12.19
CA GLN A 123 5.78 17.59 13.27
C GLN A 123 6.47 16.69 14.31
N ASN A 124 7.18 15.66 13.85
CA ASN A 124 7.93 14.74 14.72
C ASN A 124 9.05 15.40 15.53
N LYS A 125 9.54 16.58 15.13
CA LYS A 125 10.52 17.37 15.92
C LYS A 125 9.86 18.21 17.01
N LYS A 126 8.61 18.62 16.80
CA LYS A 126 7.89 19.58 17.66
C LYS A 126 7.07 18.90 18.74
N GLU A 127 6.50 17.74 18.43
CA GLU A 127 5.50 17.08 19.27
C GLU A 127 5.85 15.59 19.46
N ASN A 128 5.43 15.02 20.59
CA ASN A 128 5.41 13.57 20.72
C ASN A 128 4.20 13.04 19.95
N MET A 129 4.45 12.25 18.91
CA MET A 129 3.42 11.76 18.00
C MET A 129 2.68 10.53 18.53
N GLY A 130 3.12 9.95 19.65
CA GLY A 130 2.62 8.70 20.22
C GLY A 130 2.88 7.49 19.30
N HIS A 131 2.39 6.31 19.70
CA HIS A 131 2.46 5.13 18.84
C HIS A 131 1.51 5.25 17.64
N ARG A 132 2.09 5.17 16.45
CA ARG A 132 1.43 5.19 15.14
C ARG A 132 1.74 3.95 14.34
N GLY A 133 0.72 3.43 13.68
CA GLY A 133 0.80 2.28 12.79
C GLY A 133 0.30 0.99 13.42
N THR A 134 0.23 -0.04 12.59
CA THR A 134 -0.21 -1.37 12.99
C THR A 134 0.93 -2.08 13.73
N LYS A 135 0.75 -2.36 15.02
CA LYS A 135 1.77 -2.85 15.98
C LYS A 135 2.77 -3.86 15.40
N ARG A 136 2.30 -4.86 14.65
CA ARG A 136 3.16 -5.92 14.12
C ARG A 136 4.10 -5.50 12.98
N TYR A 137 3.85 -4.35 12.35
CA TYR A 137 4.72 -3.79 11.30
C TYR A 137 5.58 -2.65 11.83
N MET A 138 5.41 -2.24 13.09
CA MET A 138 6.16 -1.12 13.66
C MET A 138 7.63 -1.48 13.91
N ALA A 139 8.51 -0.50 13.65
CA ALA A 139 9.93 -0.61 13.96
C ALA A 139 10.20 -0.54 15.47
N PRO A 140 11.28 -1.17 15.99
CA PRO A 140 11.59 -1.19 17.41
C PRO A 140 11.75 0.23 18.00
N GLU A 141 12.39 1.14 17.27
CA GLU A 141 12.60 2.51 17.70
C GLU A 141 11.29 3.31 17.83
N ALA A 142 10.28 3.02 16.99
CA ALA A 142 8.97 3.65 17.08
C ALA A 142 8.21 3.16 18.32
N LEU A 143 8.35 1.88 18.68
CA LEU A 143 7.74 1.31 19.87
C LEU A 143 8.42 1.71 21.19
N ILE A 144 9.74 1.90 21.17
CA ILE A 144 10.54 2.17 22.39
C ILE A 144 10.65 3.67 22.66
N LYS A 145 10.91 4.46 21.61
CA LYS A 145 11.27 5.88 21.76
C LYS A 145 10.19 6.83 21.21
N GLU A 146 9.15 6.31 20.56
CA GLU A 146 8.13 7.11 19.86
C GLU A 146 8.76 8.11 18.88
N LYS A 147 9.91 7.71 18.30
CA LYS A 147 10.65 8.52 17.32
C LYS A 147 10.49 7.92 15.94
N TYR A 148 10.07 8.77 15.02
CA TYR A 148 9.82 8.39 13.65
C TYR A 148 10.89 8.98 12.73
N TYR A 149 11.44 8.15 11.86
CA TYR A 149 12.33 8.52 10.78
C TYR A 149 11.92 7.72 9.54
N PRO A 150 12.34 8.11 8.31
CA PRO A 150 11.99 7.36 7.11
C PRO A 150 12.27 5.84 7.19
N GLY A 151 13.29 5.46 7.95
CA GLY A 151 13.62 4.06 8.20
C GLY A 151 12.49 3.22 8.84
N VAL A 152 11.54 3.82 9.57
CA VAL A 152 10.42 3.06 10.16
C VAL A 152 9.53 2.44 9.08
N ASP A 153 9.30 3.16 7.97
CA ASP A 153 8.55 2.63 6.84
C ASP A 153 9.33 1.51 6.13
N ILE A 154 10.67 1.57 6.14
CA ILE A 154 11.53 0.53 5.56
C ILE A 154 11.45 -0.77 6.39
N TRP A 155 11.37 -0.66 7.72
CA TRP A 155 11.13 -1.82 8.56
C TRP A 155 9.74 -2.43 8.28
N SER A 156 8.72 -1.59 8.20
CA SER A 156 7.35 -2.01 7.87
C SER A 156 7.27 -2.66 6.48
N LEU A 157 8.03 -2.14 5.50
CA LEU A 157 8.22 -2.77 4.19
C LEU A 157 8.88 -4.15 4.34
N GLY A 158 9.94 -4.29 5.12
CA GLY A 158 10.58 -5.58 5.39
C GLY A 158 9.59 -6.62 5.93
N CYS A 159 8.77 -6.24 6.91
CA CYS A 159 7.68 -7.09 7.41
C CYS A 159 6.67 -7.47 6.30
N THR A 160 6.29 -6.50 5.46
CA THR A 160 5.36 -6.70 4.32
C THR A 160 5.96 -7.66 3.28
N VAL A 161 7.24 -7.53 2.93
CA VAL A 161 7.93 -8.40 1.97
C VAL A 161 8.05 -9.84 2.50
N TYR A 162 8.39 -9.99 3.77
CA TYR A 162 8.41 -11.31 4.41
C TYR A 162 7.03 -11.97 4.34
N GLU A 163 5.96 -11.22 4.63
CA GLU A 163 4.59 -11.73 4.58
C GLU A 163 4.15 -12.08 3.16
N MET A 164 4.50 -11.24 2.17
CA MET A 164 4.26 -11.54 0.75
C MET A 164 4.87 -12.87 0.33
N ILE A 165 6.12 -13.15 0.71
CA ILE A 165 6.82 -14.39 0.28
C ILE A 165 6.30 -15.60 1.05
N THR A 166 6.15 -15.46 2.36
CA THR A 166 5.91 -16.63 3.22
C THR A 166 4.43 -16.98 3.34
N GLY A 167 3.53 -16.02 3.11
CA GLY A 167 2.11 -16.11 3.43
C GLY A 167 1.82 -15.91 4.92
N LYS A 168 2.84 -15.56 5.71
CA LYS A 168 2.75 -15.44 7.17
C LYS A 168 3.41 -14.17 7.67
N PRO A 169 2.85 -13.54 8.70
CA PRO A 169 3.45 -12.37 9.32
C PRO A 169 4.77 -12.73 10.00
N LEU A 170 5.75 -11.81 9.95
CA LEU A 170 7.05 -11.98 10.61
C LEU A 170 6.91 -12.13 12.14
N TRP A 171 6.02 -11.34 12.73
CA TRP A 171 5.75 -11.34 14.16
C TRP A 171 4.38 -11.99 14.42
N GLU A 172 4.40 -13.28 14.73
CA GLU A 172 3.23 -14.06 15.11
C GLU A 172 3.23 -14.34 16.62
N SER A 173 2.12 -14.04 17.29
CA SER A 173 1.89 -14.38 18.69
C SER A 173 0.39 -14.28 18.99
N SER A 174 -0.12 -15.21 19.79
CA SER A 174 -1.47 -15.12 20.36
C SER A 174 -1.57 -14.06 21.47
N ASN A 175 -0.43 -13.69 22.08
CA ASN A 175 -0.35 -12.66 23.09
C ASN A 175 0.29 -11.39 22.51
N SER A 176 -0.46 -10.28 22.53
CA SER A 176 -0.03 -9.00 21.97
C SER A 176 1.17 -8.40 22.69
N ASP A 177 1.27 -8.53 24.01
CA ASP A 177 2.40 -7.98 24.77
C ASP A 177 3.68 -8.77 24.49
N GLN A 178 3.58 -10.09 24.40
CA GLN A 178 4.71 -10.94 23.99
C GLN A 178 5.18 -10.62 22.57
N MET A 179 4.26 -10.30 21.64
CA MET A 179 4.61 -9.85 20.29
C MET A 179 5.39 -8.53 20.35
N LEU A 180 4.90 -7.56 21.12
CA LEU A 180 5.53 -6.26 21.27
C LEU A 180 6.92 -6.37 21.89
N ASP A 181 7.10 -7.20 22.92
CA ASP A 181 8.41 -7.43 23.52
C ASP A 181 9.40 -8.08 22.55
N ARG A 182 8.94 -9.01 21.71
CA ARG A 182 9.77 -9.58 20.65
C ARG A 182 10.22 -8.53 19.64
N ILE A 183 9.30 -7.70 19.14
CA ILE A 183 9.64 -6.61 18.21
C ILE A 183 10.64 -5.64 18.89
N LYS A 184 10.37 -5.27 20.14
CA LYS A 184 11.20 -4.33 20.90
C LYS A 184 12.59 -4.86 21.22
N TYR A 185 12.79 -6.15 21.44
CA TYR A 185 14.04 -6.62 22.06
C TYR A 185 14.69 -7.86 21.42
N LYS A 186 14.04 -8.51 20.45
CA LYS A 186 14.61 -9.67 19.75
C LYS A 186 15.06 -9.31 18.34
N GLU A 187 16.00 -10.08 17.83
CA GLU A 187 16.34 -10.04 16.41
C GLU A 187 15.21 -10.68 15.59
N PRO A 188 14.87 -10.10 14.42
CA PRO A 188 13.96 -10.72 13.46
C PRO A 188 14.45 -12.12 13.06
N ASN A 189 13.59 -13.13 13.20
CA ASN A 189 13.87 -14.45 12.66
C ASN A 189 13.25 -14.56 11.26
N ILE A 190 14.09 -14.45 10.23
CA ILE A 190 13.67 -14.59 8.83
C ILE A 190 14.02 -15.95 8.24
N GLU A 191 14.32 -16.97 9.07
CA GLU A 191 14.62 -18.29 8.53
C GLU A 191 13.36 -18.97 7.97
N ASN A 192 13.28 -19.02 6.64
CA ASN A 192 12.19 -19.67 5.92
C ASN A 192 12.72 -20.27 4.60
N PRO A 193 12.38 -21.53 4.26
CA PRO A 193 12.83 -22.17 3.02
C PRO A 193 12.26 -21.54 1.74
N LYS A 194 11.19 -20.71 1.84
CA LYS A 194 10.64 -19.98 0.69
C LYS A 194 11.44 -18.73 0.31
N LEU A 195 12.32 -18.25 1.18
CA LEU A 195 13.12 -17.06 0.92
C LEU A 195 14.38 -17.44 0.12
N SER A 196 14.52 -16.88 -1.08
CA SER A 196 15.77 -16.92 -1.85
C SER A 196 16.90 -16.23 -1.10
N THR A 197 18.15 -16.49 -1.52
CA THR A 197 19.33 -15.82 -0.95
C THR A 197 19.22 -14.31 -1.09
N GLU A 198 18.74 -13.85 -2.24
CA GLU A 198 18.54 -12.44 -2.58
C GLU A 198 17.42 -11.81 -1.74
N ALA A 199 16.31 -12.54 -1.51
CA ALA A 199 15.23 -12.07 -0.64
C ALA A 199 15.69 -11.96 0.83
N LYS A 200 16.47 -12.94 1.32
CA LYS A 200 17.05 -12.88 2.67
C LYS A 200 17.99 -11.69 2.82
N ASP A 201 18.86 -11.45 1.85
CA ASP A 201 19.76 -10.29 1.84
C ASP A 201 18.99 -8.96 1.81
N PHE A 202 17.93 -8.87 1.00
CA PHE A 202 17.06 -7.70 0.97
C PHE A 202 16.38 -7.44 2.33
N LEU A 203 15.86 -8.50 2.96
CA LEU A 203 15.22 -8.41 4.27
C LEU A 203 16.22 -8.03 5.37
N ASN A 204 17.46 -8.53 5.32
CA ASN A 204 18.52 -8.16 6.26
C ASN A 204 18.86 -6.66 6.19
N ASN A 205 18.77 -6.05 5.01
CA ASN A 205 18.96 -4.60 4.84
C ASN A 205 17.74 -3.77 5.27
N CYS A 206 16.53 -4.35 5.24
CA CYS A 206 15.30 -3.72 5.73
C CYS A 206 15.13 -3.81 7.26
N LEU A 207 15.43 -4.97 7.85
CA LEU A 207 15.09 -5.33 9.23
C LEU A 207 16.26 -5.08 10.20
N VAL A 208 17.09 -4.08 9.91
CA VAL A 208 18.19 -3.64 10.78
C VAL A 208 17.62 -2.87 11.98
N ARG A 209 17.94 -3.30 13.21
CA ARG A 209 17.44 -2.64 14.43
C ARG A 209 17.99 -1.24 14.65
N ASN A 210 19.25 -0.99 14.29
CA ASN A 210 19.81 0.36 14.30
C ASN A 210 19.26 1.17 13.12
N PRO A 211 18.41 2.19 13.34
CA PRO A 211 17.74 2.89 12.25
C PRO A 211 18.71 3.60 11.30
N SER A 212 19.86 4.05 11.81
CA SER A 212 20.88 4.75 11.01
C SER A 212 21.68 3.81 10.09
N ALA A 213 21.69 2.50 10.38
CA ALA A 213 22.32 1.49 9.54
C ALA A 213 21.32 0.81 8.59
N ARG A 214 20.01 1.05 8.77
CA ARG A 214 18.95 0.54 7.91
C ARG A 214 19.01 1.26 6.56
N TRP A 215 18.90 0.51 5.47
CA TRP A 215 18.97 1.09 4.14
C TRP A 215 17.78 2.00 3.86
N SER A 216 18.00 3.02 3.03
CA SER A 216 16.92 3.90 2.55
C SER A 216 16.16 3.26 1.38
N ALA A 217 14.96 3.77 1.08
CA ALA A 217 14.20 3.34 -0.10
C ALA A 217 15.03 3.43 -1.40
N GLY A 218 15.81 4.51 -1.57
CA GLY A 218 16.67 4.71 -2.72
C GLY A 218 17.81 3.69 -2.84
N MET A 219 18.39 3.25 -1.71
CA MET A 219 19.41 2.20 -1.71
C MET A 219 18.79 0.84 -2.07
N LEU A 220 17.62 0.54 -1.50
CA LEU A 220 16.92 -0.73 -1.74
C LEU A 220 16.41 -0.88 -3.18
N LEU A 221 16.07 0.22 -3.87
CA LEU A 221 15.72 0.18 -5.29
C LEU A 221 16.83 -0.40 -6.18
N ASN A 222 18.09 -0.32 -5.74
CA ASN A 222 19.25 -0.83 -6.47
C ASN A 222 19.70 -2.22 -6.01
N HIS A 223 18.96 -2.85 -5.09
CA HIS A 223 19.29 -4.16 -4.53
C HIS A 223 19.08 -5.28 -5.55
N SER A 224 19.93 -6.31 -5.53
CA SER A 224 19.91 -7.42 -6.51
C SER A 224 18.57 -8.16 -6.55
N PHE A 225 17.88 -8.28 -5.42
CA PHE A 225 16.51 -8.81 -5.33
C PHE A 225 15.52 -8.17 -6.32
N LEU A 226 15.71 -6.91 -6.72
CA LEU A 226 14.80 -6.20 -7.63
C LEU A 226 15.32 -6.11 -9.08
N LYS A 227 16.57 -6.52 -9.34
CA LYS A 227 17.19 -6.44 -10.67
C LYS A 227 16.64 -7.48 -11.64
N SER A 228 16.17 -8.62 -11.14
CA SER A 228 15.54 -9.67 -11.96
C SER A 228 14.23 -9.23 -12.62
N VAL A 229 13.58 -8.16 -12.15
CA VAL A 229 12.31 -7.67 -12.69
C VAL A 229 12.46 -7.10 -14.11
N ASP A 230 13.66 -6.62 -14.46
CA ASP A 230 13.91 -6.01 -15.77
C ASP A 230 14.29 -7.03 -16.86
N ASP A 231 14.54 -8.31 -16.49
CA ASP A 231 15.00 -9.39 -17.39
C ASP A 231 13.93 -10.46 -17.73
N VAL A 232 12.71 -10.36 -17.20
CA VAL A 232 11.66 -11.38 -17.45
C VAL A 232 10.92 -11.07 -18.76
N GLN A 233 11.36 -11.70 -19.85
CA GLN A 233 10.55 -11.88 -21.07
C GLN A 233 9.31 -12.74 -20.73
N PRO A 234 8.10 -12.38 -21.22
CA PRO A 234 6.91 -13.18 -20.99
C PRO A 234 7.05 -14.58 -21.63
N PRO A 235 6.50 -15.64 -21.02
CA PRO A 235 6.57 -16.98 -21.56
C PRO A 235 5.82 -17.07 -22.90
N ASP A 236 6.55 -17.57 -23.90
CA ASP A 236 6.17 -17.72 -25.29
C ASP A 236 4.89 -18.56 -25.45
N THR A 237 3.73 -17.91 -25.55
CA THR A 237 2.44 -18.61 -25.65
C THR A 237 2.11 -18.83 -27.13
N LYS A 238 2.48 -20.01 -27.65
CA LYS A 238 2.01 -20.49 -28.95
C LYS A 238 0.48 -20.50 -28.99
N LYS A 239 -0.09 -19.64 -29.83
CA LYS A 239 -1.53 -19.58 -30.15
C LYS A 239 -2.07 -20.97 -30.49
N ARG A 240 -3.00 -21.48 -29.69
CA ARG A 240 -4.00 -22.44 -30.16
C ARG A 240 -5.23 -21.64 -30.55
N LEU A 241 -5.52 -21.62 -31.85
CA LEU A 241 -6.82 -21.22 -32.38
C LEU A 241 -7.87 -22.23 -31.89
N CYS A 242 -8.94 -21.74 -31.26
CA CYS A 242 -10.21 -22.43 -31.26
C CYS A 242 -11.33 -21.41 -31.51
N ASP A 243 -12.23 -21.84 -32.39
CA ASP A 243 -13.27 -21.08 -33.03
C ASP A 243 -14.45 -20.74 -32.11
N GLY A 244 -15.03 -19.57 -32.37
CA GLY A 244 -16.46 -19.29 -32.35
C GLY A 244 -17.28 -19.66 -31.11
N MET A 245 -17.66 -18.63 -30.33
CA MET A 245 -19.05 -18.46 -29.89
C MET A 245 -19.34 -17.01 -29.47
N SER A 246 -20.54 -16.57 -29.81
CA SER A 246 -21.06 -15.20 -29.77
C SER A 246 -21.02 -14.50 -28.41
N LEU A 247 -20.65 -13.22 -28.44
CA LEU A 247 -20.82 -12.24 -27.36
C LEU A 247 -22.29 -12.05 -26.99
N LEU A 248 -22.68 -12.51 -25.80
CA LEU A 248 -23.86 -12.01 -25.09
C LEU A 248 -23.40 -11.16 -23.90
N ARG A 249 -23.46 -9.83 -24.09
CA ARG A 249 -23.33 -8.83 -23.02
C ARG A 249 -24.43 -9.07 -21.98
N LYS A 250 -24.10 -9.69 -20.85
CA LYS A 250 -24.96 -9.64 -19.65
C LYS A 250 -24.79 -8.27 -18.99
N LYS A 251 -25.87 -7.49 -18.96
CA LYS A 251 -25.99 -6.31 -18.09
C LYS A 251 -25.76 -6.76 -16.65
N ARG A 252 -24.71 -6.25 -16.00
CA ARG A 252 -24.48 -6.45 -14.56
C ARG A 252 -25.17 -5.34 -13.79
N THR A 253 -26.07 -5.75 -12.90
CA THR A 253 -26.80 -4.94 -11.93
C THR A 253 -25.85 -4.33 -10.89
N LYS A 254 -26.15 -3.10 -10.45
CA LYS A 254 -25.45 -2.43 -9.36
C LYS A 254 -25.62 -3.22 -8.07
N THR A 255 -24.52 -3.64 -7.46
CA THR A 255 -24.50 -4.22 -6.11
C THR A 255 -23.68 -3.31 -5.22
N ALA A 256 -24.33 -2.64 -4.27
CA ALA A 256 -23.66 -1.91 -3.21
C ALA A 256 -23.05 -2.92 -2.23
N PHE A 257 -21.75 -2.80 -1.94
CA PHE A 257 -21.11 -3.58 -0.90
C PHE A 257 -21.03 -2.75 0.39
N ARG A 258 -21.61 -3.32 1.45
CA ARG A 258 -21.61 -2.77 2.81
C ARG A 258 -20.34 -3.24 3.51
N THR A 259 -19.46 -2.33 3.92
CA THR A 259 -18.31 -2.64 4.77
C THR A 259 -18.75 -2.96 6.20
N GLN A 260 -17.98 -3.80 6.89
CA GLN A 260 -18.20 -4.30 8.25
C GLN A 260 -18.28 -3.16 9.31
N PRO A 261 -18.89 -3.41 10.49
CA PRO A 261 -19.80 -2.47 11.18
C PRO A 261 -19.16 -1.32 11.96
N HIS A 262 -17.86 -1.03 11.82
CA HIS A 262 -17.20 0.00 12.63
C HIS A 262 -16.70 1.24 11.91
N ILE A 263 -16.80 1.31 10.58
CA ILE A 263 -16.68 2.58 9.83
C ILE A 263 -17.71 2.51 8.70
N ARG A 264 -18.80 3.28 8.83
CA ARG A 264 -19.85 3.38 7.81
C ARG A 264 -19.49 4.51 6.85
N ASP A 265 -18.65 4.22 5.85
CA ASP A 265 -18.44 5.15 4.73
C ASP A 265 -18.72 4.41 3.41
N LEU A 266 -19.68 4.93 2.66
CA LEU A 266 -20.14 4.39 1.38
C LEU A 266 -19.31 5.05 0.25
N VAL A 267 -18.55 4.27 -0.51
CA VAL A 267 -17.84 4.77 -1.69
C VAL A 267 -18.81 4.82 -2.87
N ILE A 268 -19.13 6.01 -3.39
CA ILE A 268 -19.92 6.17 -4.61
C ILE A 268 -18.96 6.31 -5.81
N GLN A 269 -19.08 5.36 -6.75
CA GLN A 269 -18.36 5.33 -8.02
C GLN A 269 -18.94 6.40 -8.99
N LEU A 270 -18.07 7.21 -9.60
CA LEU A 270 -18.40 8.00 -10.78
C LEU A 270 -17.65 7.40 -11.97
N ASP A 271 -18.39 6.89 -12.95
CA ASP A 271 -17.83 6.48 -14.23
C ASP A 271 -17.50 7.73 -15.06
N SER A 272 -16.29 7.80 -15.59
CA SER A 272 -15.92 8.73 -16.66
C SER A 272 -16.07 8.04 -18.01
N ASP A 273 -17.10 8.44 -18.77
CA ASP A 273 -16.98 8.95 -20.15
C ASP A 273 -18.27 8.81 -20.95
N SER A 274 -18.73 9.92 -21.52
CA SER A 274 -18.89 10.05 -22.98
C SER A 274 -19.05 11.53 -23.34
N LYS A 275 -18.09 12.01 -24.14
CA LYS A 275 -18.29 13.13 -25.05
C LYS A 275 -19.34 12.70 -26.08
N ASP A 276 -20.36 13.52 -26.29
CA ASP A 276 -21.02 13.60 -27.60
C ASP A 276 -21.17 15.07 -27.97
N GLY A 277 -20.50 15.44 -29.06
CA GLY A 277 -20.66 16.72 -29.72
C GLY A 277 -21.81 16.70 -30.72
N ASN A 278 -22.27 17.91 -31.03
CA ASN A 278 -23.09 18.31 -32.18
C ASN A 278 -24.46 17.66 -32.39
N SER A 279 -25.50 18.49 -32.24
CA SER A 279 -26.28 18.97 -33.40
C SER A 279 -27.29 20.04 -32.97
N CYS A 280 -27.17 21.24 -33.55
CA CYS A 280 -28.37 22.02 -33.91
C CYS A 280 -29.00 21.36 -35.13
N PRO A 281 -30.33 21.40 -35.29
CA PRO A 281 -30.86 22.40 -36.24
C PRO A 281 -32.22 23.03 -35.86
N ASN A 282 -32.37 24.25 -36.40
CA ASN A 282 -33.53 25.15 -36.54
C ASN A 282 -34.20 25.72 -35.28
#